data_AF-A0ABD0PV85-F1
#
_entry.id   AF-A0ABD0PV85-F1
#
_cell.length_a   1.000
_cell.length_b   1.000
_cell.length_c   1.000
_cell.angle_alpha   90.00
_cell.angle_beta   90.00
_cell.angle_gamma   90.00
#
_symmetry.space_group_name_H-M   'P 1'
#
loop_
_entity.id
_entity.type
_entity.pdbx_description
1 polymer ?
#
loop_
_entity_poly.entity_id
_entity_poly.type
_entity_poly.pdbx_seq_one_letter_code
_entity_poly.pdbx_strand_id
1 'polypeptide(L)' 'YVPFGIMFLVGSKIVEMEDVVLLVTSLGKYIFASILGHIIHGGIVLPLIYFGFTRTNPFSFLSGLITPFTTA' A
#
# COMPACT_ATOMS: atom_id res chain seq x y z
N TYR A 1 5.91 25.31 -7.65
CA TYR A 1 7.10 24.81 -8.36
C TYR A 1 7.01 23.29 -8.61
N VAL A 2 6.91 22.47 -7.56
CA VAL A 2 6.79 20.99 -7.65
C VAL A 2 5.70 20.45 -8.61
N PRO A 3 4.44 20.94 -8.60
CA PRO A 3 3.39 20.36 -9.46
C PRO A 3 3.68 20.55 -10.96
N PHE A 4 4.27 21.69 -11.34
CA PHE A 4 4.68 21.92 -12.72
C PHE A 4 5.84 21.02 -13.12
N GLY A 5 6.86 20.84 -12.27
CA GLY A 5 7.99 19.95 -12.54
C GLY A 5 7.57 18.50 -12.75
N ILE A 6 6.68 17.97 -11.89
CA ILE A 6 6.18 16.60 -12.01
C ILE A 6 5.37 16.41 -13.31
N MET A 7 4.55 17.39 -13.71
CA MET A 7 3.80 17.31 -14.97
C MET A 7 4.72 17.18 -16.20
N PHE A 8 5.79 17.99 -16.29
CA PHE A 8 6.74 17.88 -17.41
C PHE A 8 7.55 16.58 -17.38
N LEU A 9 7.93 16.08 -16.20
CA LEU A 9 8.65 14.81 -16.05
C LEU A 9 7.78 13.61 -16.44
N VAL A 10 6.52 13.57 -16.01
CA VAL A 10 5.58 12.50 -16.38
C VAL A 10 5.22 12.58 -17.87
N GLY A 11 4.94 13.78 -18.38
CA GLY A 11 4.63 13.99 -19.80
C GLY A 11 5.76 13.58 -20.73
N SER A 12 7.01 13.96 -20.40
CA SER A 12 8.19 13.54 -21.18
C SER A 12 8.40 12.02 -21.12
N LYS A 13 8.19 11.37 -19.96
CA LYS A 13 8.27 9.91 -19.89
C LYS A 13 7.20 9.16 -20.65
N ILE A 14 5.99 9.70 -20.75
CA ILE A 14 4.94 9.09 -21.57
C ILE A 14 5.31 9.18 -23.06
N VAL A 15 5.84 10.32 -23.51
CA VAL A 15 6.25 10.52 -24.92
C VAL A 15 7.47 9.67 -25.29
N GLU A 16 8.39 9.42 -24.35
CA GLU A 16 9.58 8.59 -24.56
C GLU A 16 9.27 7.09 -24.61
N MET A 17 8.12 6.66 -24.09
CA MET A 17 7.77 5.24 -23.99
C MET A 17 6.88 4.81 -25.16
N GLU A 18 7.36 3.85 -25.96
CA GLU A 18 6.61 3.28 -27.08
C GLU A 18 5.33 2.57 -26.65
N ASP A 19 5.29 2.02 -25.42
CA ASP A 19 4.20 1.15 -24.96
C ASP A 19 3.68 1.54 -23.57
N VAL A 20 2.75 2.50 -23.54
CA VAL A 20 2.12 3.01 -22.31
C VAL A 20 1.38 1.90 -21.57
N VAL A 21 0.87 0.90 -22.28
CA VAL A 21 0.16 -0.25 -21.69
C VAL A 21 1.09 -1.06 -20.78
N LEU A 22 2.35 -1.25 -21.19
CA LEU A 22 3.35 -1.98 -20.40
C LEU A 22 3.73 -1.20 -19.14
N LEU A 23 3.83 0.13 -19.23
CA LEU A 23 4.05 1.01 -18.07
C LEU A 23 2.89 0.90 -17.07
N VAL A 24 1.65 1.07 -17.52
CA VAL A 24 0.46 1.01 -16.64
C VAL A 24 0.35 -0.37 -15.98
N THR A 25 0.64 -1.43 -16.73
CA THR A 25 0.65 -2.80 -16.20
C THR A 25 1.73 -2.99 -15.13
N SER A 26 2.91 -2.40 -15.34
CA SER A 26 4.02 -2.48 -14.37
C SER A 26 3.73 -1.69 -13.10
N LEU A 27 3.14 -0.50 -13.22
CA LEU A 27 2.62 0.26 -12.07
C LEU A 27 1.50 -0.50 -11.35
N GLY A 28 0.58 -1.12 -12.08
CA GLY A 28 -0.47 -1.96 -11.50
C GLY A 28 0.09 -3.11 -10.66
N LYS A 29 1.10 -3.83 -11.18
CA LYS A 29 1.80 -4.88 -10.42
C LYS A 29 2.47 -4.34 -9.16
N TYR A 30 3.10 -3.16 -9.24
CA TYR A 30 3.73 -2.52 -8.08
C TYR A 30 2.71 -2.13 -7.01
N ILE A 31 1.61 -1.48 -7.40
CA ILE A 31 0.52 -1.10 -6.47
C ILE A 31 -0.07 -2.35 -5.82
N PHE A 32 -0.31 -3.40 -6.60
CA PHE A 32 -0.81 -4.67 -6.09
C PHE A 32 0.13 -5.31 -5.06
N ALA A 33 1.42 -5.40 -5.39
CA ALA A 33 2.42 -5.92 -4.45
C ALA A 33 2.50 -5.08 -3.17
N SER A 34 2.39 -3.76 -3.27
CA SER A 34 2.37 -2.85 -2.13
C SER A 34 1.16 -3.08 -1.22
N ILE A 35 -0.06 -3.17 -1.80
CA ILE A 35 -1.29 -3.46 -1.04
C ILE A 35 -1.19 -4.83 -0.37
N LEU A 36 -0.70 -5.85 -1.09
CA LEU A 36 -0.52 -7.19 -0.54
C LEU A 36 0.45 -7.18 0.65
N GLY A 37 1.55 -6.43 0.55
CA GLY A 37 2.50 -6.22 1.64
C GLY A 37 1.84 -5.61 2.88
N HIS A 38 1.02 -4.58 2.71
CA HIS A 38 0.29 -3.94 3.81
C HIS A 38 -0.74 -4.88 4.45
N ILE A 39 -1.45 -5.69 3.65
CA ILE A 39 -2.42 -6.67 4.18
C ILE A 39 -1.70 -7.76 4.98
N ILE A 40 -0.59 -8.29 4.47
CA ILE A 40 0.18 -9.32 5.18
C ILE A 40 0.79 -8.75 6.46
N HIS A 41 1.37 -7.55 6.39
CA HIS A 41 2.00 -6.93 7.55
C HIS A 41 0.96 -6.53 8.62
N GLY A 42 -0.10 -5.83 8.22
CA GLY A 42 -1.19 -5.36 9.08
C GLY A 42 -2.05 -6.50 9.64
N GLY A 43 -2.33 -7.52 8.84
CA GLY A 43 -3.23 -8.61 9.20
C GLY A 43 -2.57 -9.86 9.79
N ILE A 44 -1.28 -10.09 9.53
CA ILE A 44 -0.59 -11.30 10.03
C ILE A 44 0.59 -10.93 10.92
N VAL A 45 1.51 -10.08 10.47
CA VAL A 45 2.74 -9.78 11.24
C VAL A 45 2.43 -9.09 12.57
N LEU A 46 1.63 -8.02 12.54
CA LEU A 46 1.23 -7.27 13.73
C LEU A 46 0.42 -8.13 14.73
N PRO A 47 -0.60 -8.91 14.31
CA PRO A 47 -1.31 -9.85 15.19
C PRO A 47 -0.43 -10.95 15.78
N LEU A 48 0.54 -11.47 15.02
CA LEU A 48 1.44 -12.53 15.48
C LEU A 48 2.42 -12.00 16.54
N ILE A 49 2.96 -10.79 16.33
CA ILE A 49 3.75 -10.09 17.35
C ILE A 49 2.91 -9.85 18.61
N TYR A 50 1.70 -9.30 18.47
CA TYR A 50 0.81 -9.05 19.60
C TYR A 50 0.49 -10.32 20.39
N PHE A 51 0.18 -11.42 19.69
CA PHE A 51 -0.09 -12.72 20.29
C PHE A 51 1.14 -13.28 21.02
N GLY A 52 2.35 -13.11 20.45
CA GLY A 52 3.60 -13.53 21.08
C GLY A 52 3.86 -12.87 22.44
N PHE A 53 3.52 -11.59 22.59
CA PHE A 53 3.74 -10.84 23.83
C PHE A 53 2.58 -10.93 24.82
N THR A 54 1.35 -10.77 24.38
CA THR A 54 0.19 -10.72 25.29
C THR A 54 -0.49 -12.08 25.51
N ARG A 55 -0.24 -13.08 24.65
CA ARG A 55 -0.95 -14.39 24.62
C ARG A 55 -2.48 -14.28 24.60
N THR A 56 -3.01 -13.14 24.17
CA THR A 56 -4.45 -12.90 24.02
C THR A 56 -4.83 -12.86 22.55
N ASN A 57 -6.10 -13.15 22.22
CA ASN A 57 -6.56 -13.19 20.84
C ASN A 57 -6.46 -11.79 20.17
N PRO A 58 -5.54 -11.57 19.22
CA PRO A 58 -5.27 -10.26 18.61
C PRO A 58 -6.47 -9.74 17.80
N PHE A 59 -7.34 -10.61 17.28
CA PHE A 59 -8.50 -10.21 16.49
C PHE A 59 -9.58 -9.50 17.32
N SER A 60 -9.69 -9.83 18.61
CA SER A 60 -10.59 -9.11 19.52
C SER A 60 -10.12 -7.67 19.78
N PHE A 61 -8.81 -7.46 19.77
CA PHE A 61 -8.21 -6.13 19.91
C PHE A 61 -8.35 -5.30 18.63
N LEU A 62 -8.12 -5.91 17.46
CA LEU A 62 -8.36 -5.27 16.16
C LEU A 62 -9.81 -4.77 15.99
N SER A 63 -10.80 -5.55 16.47
CA SER A 63 -12.22 -5.17 16.41
C SER A 63 -12.51 -3.87 17.18
N GLY A 64 -11.88 -3.67 18.34
CA GLY A 64 -12.00 -2.43 19.12
C GLY A 64 -11.35 -1.20 18.47
N LEU A 65 -10.50 -1.41 17.45
CA LEU A 65 -9.78 -0.36 16.73
C LEU A 65 -10.30 -0.11 15.31
N ILE A 66 -11.40 -0.73 14.90
CA ILE A 66 -11.98 -0.52 13.56
C ILE A 66 -12.33 0.97 13.33
N THR A 67 -12.88 1.65 14.34
CA THR A 67 -13.28 3.06 14.25
C THR A 67 -12.10 4.01 13.94
N PRO A 68 -10.97 3.96 14.69
CA PRO A 68 -9.79 4.78 14.33
C PRO A 68 -9.15 4.35 13.01
N PHE A 69 -9.14 3.05 12.65
CA PHE A 69 -8.63 2.63 11.34
C PHE A 69 -9.46 3.14 10.16
N THR A 70 -10.77 3.31 10.33
CA THR A 70 -11.66 3.85 9.28
C THR A 70 -11.51 5.36 9.11
N THR A 71 -10.98 6.05 10.12
CA THR A 71 -10.80 7.51 10.11
C THR A 71 -9.44 7.93 9.53
N ALA A 72 -8.47 7.01 9.51
CA ALA A 72 -7.13 7.20 8.95
C ALA A 72 -7.14 7.16 7.42
#